data_AF-A0A1F2XT84-F1
#
_entry.id   AF-A0A1F2XT84-F1
#
_cell.length_a   1.000
_cell.length_b   1.000
_cell.length_c   1.000
_cell.angle_alpha   90.00
_cell.angle_beta   90.00
_cell.angle_gamma   90.00
#
_symmetry.space_group_name_H-M   'P 1'
#
loop_
_entity.id
_entity.type
_entity.pdbx_description
1 polymer ?
#
loop_
_entity_poly.entity_id
_entity_poly.type
_entity_poly.pdbx_seq_one_letter_code
_entity_poly.pdbx_strand_id
1 'polypeptide(L)'
;MNETPTDSADESEESVWTAPEYDLALQRGSASFEQLVEVFFLRSDDEEIVRRGGERYFEPMHQAFENAHGGVVAATYAGTQCAVALTDRPELHIVLEQTDDAAFPQISEVVRSAEVISIDAVEQLRSDERRPVLENVYALVAAAFDLLDDLVEKRASKKPRSDQFVAERLQLLHGQELAVRSYFGQAAQRAAQFRYLEGMVLGFLTVSAVSGLITAAGVLLSQIDDTSASTLAGTVFSGGLGALVSVLSRMTNRDLVLDARAGRQMLRVLGAFRPAIGGSFAFALFALLQAGALPFIRSAPGADPMYLYLGLGFIAGFSERWAQDMLSRTRSEIGISGEGEPSATGVVREKHSSNLQ
;
A
#
# COMPACT_ATOMS: atom_id res chain seq x y z
N MET A 1 -34.92 54.40 62.32
CA MET A 1 -33.86 54.89 61.42
C MET A 1 -32.66 53.98 61.61
N ASN A 2 -32.50 53.01 60.71
CA ASN A 2 -31.24 52.32 60.45
C ASN A 2 -31.41 51.65 59.08
N GLU A 3 -31.09 52.41 58.04
CA GLU A 3 -30.89 51.89 56.70
C GLU A 3 -29.45 51.38 56.63
N THR A 4 -29.29 50.07 56.55
CA THR A 4 -28.06 49.46 56.03
C THR A 4 -28.20 49.38 54.51
N PRO A 5 -27.31 49.99 53.72
CA PRO A 5 -27.30 49.82 52.27
C PRO A 5 -26.81 48.41 51.95
N THR A 6 -27.63 47.67 51.19
CA THR A 6 -27.22 46.44 50.52
C THR A 6 -26.16 46.77 49.48
N ASP A 7 -24.95 46.33 49.77
CA ASP A 7 -23.81 46.26 48.86
C ASP A 7 -24.15 45.27 47.74
N SER A 8 -24.51 45.81 46.56
CA SER A 8 -24.79 45.05 45.34
C SER A 8 -23.61 45.23 44.38
N ALA A 9 -22.44 44.71 44.75
CA ALA A 9 -21.25 44.72 43.93
C ALA A 9 -20.62 43.31 43.87
N ASP A 10 -20.31 42.90 42.64
CA ASP A 10 -19.37 41.82 42.28
C ASP A 10 -19.79 40.35 42.41
N GLU A 11 -20.94 40.00 41.81
CA GLU A 11 -21.13 38.67 41.21
C GLU A 11 -21.36 38.80 39.70
N SER A 12 -20.46 39.50 38.99
CA SER A 12 -20.15 39.08 37.62
C SER A 12 -19.15 37.93 37.75
N GLU A 13 -19.63 36.77 38.18
CA GLU A 13 -18.96 35.51 37.84
C GLU A 13 -18.79 35.55 36.32
N GLU A 14 -17.57 35.75 35.85
CA GLU A 14 -17.21 35.46 34.47
C GLU A 14 -17.75 34.05 34.23
N SER A 15 -18.82 33.95 33.44
CA SER A 15 -19.36 32.69 32.97
C SER A 15 -18.26 32.03 32.13
N VAL A 16 -17.38 31.30 32.82
CA VAL A 16 -16.28 30.59 32.21
C VAL A 16 -16.90 29.44 31.45
N TRP A 17 -16.76 29.44 30.13
CA TRP A 17 -17.11 28.31 29.32
C TRP A 17 -16.30 27.08 29.77
N THR A 18 -16.98 26.02 30.19
CA THR A 18 -16.36 24.76 30.64
C THR A 18 -16.88 23.60 29.81
N ALA A 19 -15.97 22.76 29.31
CA ALA A 19 -16.29 21.51 28.62
C ALA A 19 -15.66 20.33 29.38
N PRO A 20 -16.45 19.56 30.16
CA PRO A 20 -15.93 18.45 30.96
C PRO A 20 -15.18 17.41 30.14
N GLU A 21 -15.56 17.16 28.88
CA GLU A 21 -14.81 16.27 27.98
C GLU A 21 -13.38 16.75 27.70
N TYR A 22 -13.18 18.06 27.57
CA TYR A 22 -11.87 18.66 27.27
C TYR A 22 -11.00 18.64 28.51
N ASP A 23 -11.56 18.98 29.67
CA ASP A 23 -10.86 18.86 30.95
C ASP A 23 -10.39 17.42 31.20
N LEU A 24 -11.23 16.42 30.87
CA LEU A 24 -10.88 15.01 31.01
C LEU A 24 -9.77 14.59 30.02
N ALA A 25 -9.81 15.05 28.77
CA ALA A 25 -8.76 14.78 27.79
C ALA A 25 -7.41 15.36 28.23
N LEU A 26 -7.40 16.60 28.72
CA LEU A 26 -6.22 17.26 29.26
C LEU A 26 -5.69 16.57 30.52
N GLN A 27 -6.56 16.15 31.44
CA GLN A 27 -6.16 15.37 32.62
C GLN A 27 -5.50 14.05 32.26
N ARG A 28 -5.94 13.41 31.17
CA ARG A 28 -5.33 12.18 30.62
C ARG A 28 -4.04 12.45 29.85
N GLY A 29 -3.75 13.71 29.50
CA GLY A 29 -2.62 14.09 28.66
C GLY A 29 -2.72 13.56 27.23
N SER A 30 -3.93 13.27 26.74
CA SER A 30 -4.19 12.67 25.44
C SER A 30 -5.48 13.24 24.86
N ALA A 31 -5.40 13.85 23.69
CA ALA A 31 -6.52 14.42 22.96
C ALA A 31 -6.69 13.74 21.60
N SER A 32 -7.93 13.60 21.12
CA SER A 32 -8.21 13.15 19.75
C SER A 32 -8.06 14.32 18.76
N PHE A 33 -7.95 13.99 17.47
CA PHE A 33 -7.87 15.03 16.44
C PHE A 33 -9.20 15.78 16.31
N GLU A 34 -10.34 15.10 16.46
CA GLU A 34 -11.67 15.71 16.47
C GLU A 34 -11.79 16.79 17.55
N GLN A 35 -11.34 16.49 18.78
CA GLN A 35 -11.35 17.46 19.88
C GLN A 35 -10.46 18.68 19.58
N LEU A 36 -9.29 18.46 18.97
CA LEU A 36 -8.40 19.54 18.55
C LEU A 36 -9.05 20.43 17.48
N VAL A 37 -9.77 19.81 16.53
CA VAL A 37 -10.47 20.50 15.44
C VAL A 37 -11.65 21.30 15.99
N GLU A 38 -12.49 20.71 16.84
CA GLU A 38 -13.58 21.42 17.51
C GLU A 38 -13.06 22.67 18.23
N VAL A 39 -12.06 22.50 19.10
CA VAL A 39 -11.46 23.61 19.86
C VAL A 39 -10.85 24.68 18.95
N PHE A 40 -10.23 24.28 17.82
CA PHE A 40 -9.73 25.23 16.82
C PHE A 40 -10.85 26.12 16.28
N PHE A 41 -12.01 25.55 15.93
CA PHE A 41 -13.12 26.30 15.37
C PHE A 41 -13.86 27.15 16.41
N LEU A 42 -13.93 26.71 17.67
CA LEU A 42 -14.48 27.53 18.77
C LEU A 42 -13.76 28.89 18.90
N ARG A 43 -12.48 29.00 18.52
CA ARG A 43 -11.73 30.28 18.54
C ARG A 43 -12.24 31.32 17.53
N SER A 44 -13.05 30.91 16.58
CA SER A 44 -13.63 31.80 15.56
C SER A 44 -15.13 31.98 15.75
N ASP A 45 -15.68 31.53 16.89
CA ASP A 45 -17.10 31.65 17.20
C ASP A 45 -17.51 33.12 17.45
N ASP A 46 -18.75 33.45 17.07
CA ASP A 46 -19.33 34.78 17.25
C ASP A 46 -19.62 35.09 18.72
N GLU A 47 -19.91 34.06 19.54
CA GLU A 47 -20.15 34.21 20.97
C GLU A 47 -18.84 34.36 21.76
N GLU A 48 -18.64 35.51 22.40
CA GLU A 48 -17.39 35.83 23.11
C GLU A 48 -17.01 34.79 24.19
N ILE A 49 -18.01 34.24 24.89
CA ILE A 49 -17.81 33.22 25.93
C ILE A 49 -17.22 31.93 25.31
N VAL A 50 -17.78 31.50 24.17
CA VAL A 50 -17.32 30.31 23.43
C VAL A 50 -15.93 30.53 22.85
N ARG A 51 -15.71 31.71 22.26
CA ARG A 51 -14.40 32.10 21.71
C ARG A 51 -13.28 32.08 22.75
N ARG A 52 -13.52 32.66 23.93
CA ARG A 52 -12.57 32.62 25.06
C ARG A 52 -12.33 31.18 25.53
N GLY A 53 -13.35 30.33 25.50
CA GLY A 53 -13.23 28.89 25.72
C GLY A 53 -12.25 28.24 24.73
N GLY A 54 -12.46 28.42 23.43
CA GLY A 54 -11.57 27.91 22.39
C GLY A 54 -10.11 28.38 22.55
N GLU A 55 -9.91 29.67 22.82
CA GLU A 55 -8.57 30.24 23.06
C GLU A 55 -7.87 29.62 24.27
N ARG A 56 -8.61 29.32 25.33
CA ARG A 56 -8.10 28.68 26.56
C ARG A 56 -7.69 27.23 26.32
N TYR A 57 -8.50 26.46 25.59
CA TYR A 57 -8.30 25.02 25.43
C TYR A 57 -7.35 24.66 24.30
N PHE A 58 -7.15 25.53 23.29
CA PHE A 58 -6.44 25.17 22.07
C PHE A 58 -4.99 24.72 22.30
N GLU A 59 -4.18 25.53 22.97
CA GLU A 59 -2.77 25.21 23.16
C GLU A 59 -2.55 23.95 24.02
N PRO A 60 -3.24 23.78 25.17
CA PRO A 60 -3.21 22.52 25.91
C PRO A 60 -3.68 21.31 25.10
N MET A 61 -4.73 21.47 24.27
CA MET A 61 -5.27 20.39 23.45
C MET A 61 -4.30 19.98 22.34
N HIS A 62 -3.65 20.96 21.71
CA HIS A 62 -2.61 20.73 20.70
C HIS A 62 -1.44 19.94 21.31
N GLN A 63 -0.95 20.35 22.48
CA GLN A 63 0.11 19.63 23.19
C GLN A 63 -0.32 18.21 23.61
N ALA A 64 -1.55 18.04 24.09
CA ALA A 64 -2.08 16.73 24.44
C ALA A 64 -2.22 15.81 23.21
N PHE A 65 -2.59 16.36 22.06
CA PHE A 65 -2.63 15.65 20.78
C PHE A 65 -1.21 15.23 20.34
N GLU A 66 -0.24 16.16 20.35
CA GLU A 66 1.15 15.86 19.96
C GLU A 66 1.81 14.82 20.88
N ASN A 67 1.51 14.86 22.18
CA ASN A 67 2.01 13.86 23.13
C ASN A 67 1.48 12.45 22.80
N ALA A 68 0.22 12.35 22.39
CA ALA A 68 -0.41 11.07 22.03
C ALA A 68 0.04 10.55 20.66
N HIS A 69 0.04 11.42 19.64
CA HIS A 69 0.13 11.05 18.23
C HIS A 69 1.47 11.42 17.54
N GLY A 70 2.34 12.14 18.25
CA GLY A 70 3.57 12.69 17.68
C GLY A 70 3.42 14.13 17.22
N GLY A 71 4.52 14.83 17.01
CA GLY A 71 4.52 16.25 16.65
C GLY A 71 3.80 16.50 15.32
N VAL A 72 3.00 17.56 15.25
CA VAL A 72 2.30 17.94 14.02
C VAL A 72 3.30 18.52 13.02
N VAL A 73 3.45 17.86 11.87
CA VAL A 73 4.35 18.30 10.79
C VAL A 73 3.63 19.30 9.88
N ALA A 74 2.36 19.01 9.58
CA ALA A 74 1.50 19.85 8.77
C ALA A 74 0.05 19.67 9.21
N ALA A 75 -0.72 20.77 9.23
CA ALA A 75 -2.15 20.74 9.46
C ALA A 75 -2.85 21.79 8.58
N THR A 76 -4.00 21.41 8.04
CA THR A 76 -4.90 22.28 7.30
C THR A 76 -6.26 22.21 7.96
N TYR A 77 -6.85 23.36 8.26
CA TYR A 77 -8.19 23.51 8.80
C TYR A 77 -9.03 24.27 7.78
N ALA A 78 -10.23 23.77 7.48
CA ALA A 78 -11.09 24.28 6.43
C ALA A 78 -12.56 24.28 6.85
N GLY A 79 -13.30 25.31 6.43
CA GLY A 79 -14.76 25.33 6.45
C GLY A 79 -15.38 25.26 7.84
N THR A 80 -16.57 24.67 7.93
CA THR A 80 -17.28 24.41 9.19
C THR A 80 -16.82 23.06 9.76
N GLN A 81 -15.62 23.01 10.34
CA GLN A 81 -15.11 21.83 11.08
C GLN A 81 -14.46 20.70 10.26
N CYS A 82 -13.95 20.98 9.06
CA CYS A 82 -13.08 20.04 8.33
C CYS A 82 -11.61 20.30 8.66
N ALA A 83 -10.81 19.24 8.80
CA ALA A 83 -9.38 19.40 9.00
C ALA A 83 -8.59 18.13 8.65
N VAL A 84 -7.31 18.30 8.32
CA VAL A 84 -6.37 17.22 8.12
C VAL A 84 -5.04 17.56 8.81
N ALA A 85 -4.44 16.58 9.49
CA ALA A 85 -3.12 16.71 10.09
C ALA A 85 -2.24 15.52 9.75
N LEU A 86 -0.96 15.80 9.50
CA LEU A 86 0.11 14.83 9.32
C LEU A 86 1.10 14.96 10.48
N THR A 87 1.37 13.87 11.17
CA THR A 87 2.30 13.84 12.31
C THR A 87 3.69 13.32 11.93
N ASP A 88 4.65 13.47 12.85
CA ASP A 88 6.00 12.92 12.71
C ASP A 88 6.05 11.38 12.82
N ARG A 89 4.99 10.76 13.37
CA ARG A 89 4.79 9.31 13.45
C ARG A 89 4.09 8.76 12.20
N PRO A 90 4.53 9.16 11.01
CA PRO A 90 3.72 9.23 9.78
C PRO A 90 2.29 8.71 9.96
N GLU A 91 1.46 9.46 10.68
CA GLU A 91 0.03 9.19 10.89
C GLU A 91 -0.73 10.36 10.27
N LEU A 92 -1.83 10.04 9.59
CA LEU A 92 -2.69 11.02 8.96
C LEU A 92 -4.03 11.00 9.68
N HIS A 93 -4.46 12.16 10.16
CA HIS A 93 -5.74 12.34 10.83
C HIS A 93 -6.60 13.24 9.95
N ILE A 94 -7.82 12.79 9.65
CA ILE A 94 -8.76 13.50 8.79
C ILE A 94 -10.07 13.63 9.55
N VAL A 95 -10.56 14.85 9.71
CA VAL A 95 -11.91 15.14 10.18
C VAL A 95 -12.68 15.74 9.01
N LEU A 96 -13.75 15.05 8.63
CA LEU A 96 -14.75 15.55 7.71
C LEU A 96 -16.06 15.62 8.50
N GLU A 97 -16.37 16.81 9.04
CA GLU A 97 -17.70 17.08 9.59
C GLU A 97 -18.74 16.82 8.49
N GLN A 98 -19.94 16.36 8.85
CA GLN A 98 -21.04 16.15 7.91
C GLN A 98 -21.54 17.49 7.35
N THR A 99 -20.73 18.19 6.54
CA THR A 99 -21.25 19.01 5.46
C THR A 99 -22.24 18.15 4.69
N ASP A 100 -23.46 18.65 4.44
CA ASP A 100 -24.49 17.98 3.63
C ASP A 100 -23.81 17.16 2.53
N ASP A 101 -23.71 15.84 2.70
CA ASP A 101 -22.98 14.96 1.77
C ASP A 101 -23.57 15.07 0.35
N ALA A 102 -24.81 15.60 0.27
CA ALA A 102 -25.53 15.98 -0.93
C ALA A 102 -25.00 17.24 -1.65
N ALA A 103 -24.32 18.16 -0.96
CA ALA A 103 -23.88 19.43 -1.53
C ALA A 103 -22.62 19.28 -2.40
N PHE A 104 -21.64 18.47 -1.96
CA PHE A 104 -20.36 18.29 -2.66
C PHE A 104 -19.89 16.83 -2.67
N PRO A 105 -20.66 15.89 -3.25
CA PRO A 105 -20.39 14.46 -3.16
C PRO A 105 -19.01 14.05 -3.71
N GLN A 106 -18.51 14.79 -4.70
CA GLN A 106 -17.22 14.52 -5.33
C GLN A 106 -16.03 14.81 -4.39
N ILE A 107 -16.15 15.80 -3.50
CA ILE A 107 -15.11 16.11 -2.51
C ILE A 107 -15.09 15.04 -1.43
N SER A 108 -16.27 14.69 -0.89
CA SER A 108 -16.41 13.59 0.09
C SER A 108 -15.86 12.27 -0.45
N GLU A 109 -16.07 11.96 -1.74
CA GLU A 109 -15.53 10.76 -2.39
C GLU A 109 -14.01 10.76 -2.42
N VAL A 110 -13.37 11.88 -2.80
CA VAL A 110 -11.91 12.02 -2.82
C VAL A 110 -11.33 11.88 -1.41
N VAL A 111 -11.93 12.53 -0.41
CA VAL A 111 -11.47 12.45 0.98
C VAL A 111 -11.59 11.03 1.53
N ARG A 112 -12.70 10.34 1.26
CA ARG A 112 -12.89 8.93 1.65
C ARG A 112 -11.89 8.00 0.95
N SER A 113 -11.61 8.24 -0.34
CA SER A 113 -10.59 7.51 -1.10
C SER A 113 -9.20 7.70 -0.49
N ALA A 114 -8.87 8.94 -0.12
CA ALA A 114 -7.62 9.29 0.56
C ALA A 114 -7.48 8.61 1.94
N GLU A 115 -8.56 8.55 2.72
CA GLU A 115 -8.59 7.85 4.00
C GLU A 115 -8.28 6.35 3.82
N VAL A 116 -8.93 5.69 2.86
CA VAL A 116 -8.66 4.28 2.53
C VAL A 116 -7.19 4.07 2.15
N ILE A 117 -6.61 4.96 1.33
CA ILE A 117 -5.20 4.88 0.95
C ILE A 117 -4.29 5.05 2.17
N SER A 118 -4.65 5.94 3.11
CA SER A 118 -3.85 6.17 4.33
C SER A 118 -3.83 4.93 5.23
N ILE A 119 -4.97 4.26 5.40
CA ILE A 119 -5.10 3.02 6.18
C ILE A 119 -4.30 1.90 5.49
N ASP A 120 -4.51 1.70 4.19
CA ASP A 120 -3.78 0.71 3.39
C ASP A 120 -2.26 0.95 3.46
N ALA A 121 -1.80 2.22 3.48
CA ALA A 121 -0.40 2.59 3.62
C ALA A 121 0.17 2.23 5.00
N VAL A 122 -0.58 2.45 6.08
CA VAL A 122 -0.18 2.06 7.44
C VAL A 122 -0.03 0.54 7.56
N GLU A 123 -0.92 -0.23 6.95
CA GLU A 123 -0.88 -1.69 6.99
C GLU A 123 0.24 -2.27 6.12
N GLN A 124 0.40 -1.75 4.90
CA GLN A 124 1.23 -2.38 3.87
C GLN A 124 2.66 -1.84 3.80
N LEU A 125 2.93 -0.62 4.27
CA LEU A 125 4.25 0.01 4.12
C LEU A 125 5.03 0.02 5.44
N ARG A 126 6.36 0.10 5.35
CA ARG A 126 7.22 0.41 6.50
C ARG A 126 7.18 1.91 6.79
N SER A 127 7.60 2.35 7.98
CA SER A 127 7.52 3.77 8.39
C SER A 127 8.26 4.73 7.46
N ASP A 128 9.40 4.31 6.92
CA ASP A 128 10.22 5.04 5.94
C ASP A 128 9.56 5.13 4.55
N GLU A 129 8.89 4.07 4.12
CA GLU A 129 8.16 4.02 2.84
C GLU A 129 6.80 4.75 2.93
N ARG A 130 6.20 4.78 4.13
CA ARG A 130 4.87 5.32 4.40
C ARG A 130 4.82 6.84 4.33
N ARG A 131 5.84 7.52 4.84
CA ARG A 131 5.86 8.99 4.95
C ARG A 131 5.62 9.71 3.61
N PRO A 132 6.35 9.40 2.52
CA PRO A 132 6.12 10.06 1.23
C PRO A 132 4.72 9.81 0.66
N VAL A 133 4.12 8.63 0.93
CA VAL A 133 2.75 8.35 0.52
C VAL A 133 1.78 9.23 1.30
N LEU A 134 1.90 9.28 2.63
CA LEU A 134 1.02 10.08 3.47
C LEU A 134 1.17 11.59 3.23
N GLU A 135 2.36 12.08 2.89
CA GLU A 135 2.56 13.47 2.46
C GLU A 135 1.77 13.80 1.18
N ASN A 136 1.73 12.88 0.22
CA ASN A 136 0.92 13.04 -1.00
C ASN A 136 -0.59 12.94 -0.71
N VAL A 137 -0.99 12.04 0.20
CA VAL A 137 -2.40 11.94 0.65
C VAL A 137 -2.82 13.21 1.40
N TYR A 138 -1.97 13.73 2.29
CA TYR A 138 -2.18 15.00 2.98
C TYR A 138 -2.41 16.13 1.96
N ALA A 139 -1.52 16.27 0.98
CA ALA A 139 -1.62 17.32 -0.03
C ALA A 139 -2.92 17.22 -0.85
N LEU A 140 -3.37 15.99 -1.15
CA LEU A 140 -4.65 15.73 -1.83
C LEU A 140 -5.85 16.17 -0.98
N VAL A 141 -5.88 15.79 0.31
CA VAL A 141 -6.97 16.15 1.23
C VAL A 141 -6.99 17.66 1.49
N ALA A 142 -5.83 18.28 1.70
CA ALA A 142 -5.72 19.73 1.85
C ALA A 142 -6.25 20.46 0.60
N ALA A 143 -5.90 20.01 -0.61
CA ALA A 143 -6.44 20.58 -1.85
C ALA A 143 -7.96 20.37 -2.01
N ALA A 144 -8.50 19.25 -1.53
CA ALA A 144 -9.93 18.99 -1.52
C ALA A 144 -10.67 19.95 -0.57
N PHE A 145 -10.08 20.21 0.60
CA PHE A 145 -10.59 21.15 1.59
C PHE A 145 -10.49 22.62 1.14
N ASP A 146 -9.39 23.02 0.51
CA ASP A 146 -9.27 24.35 -0.09
C ASP A 146 -10.38 24.59 -1.13
N LEU A 147 -10.72 23.57 -1.93
CA LEU A 147 -11.82 23.65 -2.89
C LEU A 147 -13.19 23.73 -2.19
N LEU A 148 -13.37 22.99 -1.10
CA LEU A 148 -14.60 23.02 -0.30
C LEU A 148 -14.85 24.43 0.25
N ASP A 149 -13.84 25.07 0.81
CA ASP A 149 -13.92 26.45 1.34
C ASP A 149 -14.31 27.43 0.25
N ASP A 150 -13.64 27.31 -0.91
CA ASP A 150 -13.93 28.10 -2.10
C ASP A 150 -15.40 27.96 -2.55
N LEU A 151 -16.03 26.80 -2.34
CA LEU A 151 -17.42 26.54 -2.71
C LEU A 151 -18.42 27.00 -1.65
N VAL A 152 -18.10 26.82 -0.36
CA VAL A 152 -18.91 27.29 0.76
C VAL A 152 -19.01 28.81 0.76
N GLU A 153 -17.89 29.53 0.58
CA GLU A 153 -17.86 31.00 0.52
C GLU A 153 -18.71 31.54 -0.65
N LYS A 154 -18.72 30.86 -1.80
CA LYS A 154 -19.57 31.24 -2.95
C LYS A 154 -21.04 31.08 -2.67
N ARG A 155 -21.42 29.97 -2.02
CA ARG A 155 -22.82 29.73 -1.64
C ARG A 155 -23.32 30.82 -0.69
N ALA A 156 -22.46 31.28 0.22
CA ALA A 156 -22.77 32.39 1.13
C ALA A 156 -22.86 33.75 0.40
N SER A 157 -21.96 34.02 -0.56
CA SER A 157 -21.86 35.33 -1.22
C SER A 157 -22.82 35.56 -2.40
N LYS A 158 -23.60 34.55 -2.83
CA LYS A 158 -24.53 34.60 -3.98
C LYS A 158 -23.92 35.11 -5.31
N LYS A 159 -22.60 35.18 -5.43
CA LYS A 159 -21.91 35.61 -6.65
C LYS A 159 -21.73 34.43 -7.59
N PRO A 160 -22.17 34.51 -8.85
CA PRO A 160 -21.92 33.45 -9.82
C PRO A 160 -20.45 33.46 -10.21
N ARG A 161 -19.68 32.46 -9.77
CA ARG A 161 -18.42 32.08 -10.43
C ARG A 161 -18.79 31.06 -11.51
N SER A 162 -18.09 31.09 -12.65
CA SER A 162 -18.38 30.19 -13.77
C SER A 162 -18.32 28.73 -13.31
N ASP A 163 -19.38 27.95 -13.56
CA ASP A 163 -19.42 26.49 -13.32
C ASP A 163 -18.22 25.77 -13.97
N GLN A 164 -17.69 26.36 -15.04
CA GLN A 164 -16.50 25.88 -15.74
C GLN A 164 -15.24 25.88 -14.84
N PHE A 165 -15.07 26.87 -13.96
CA PHE A 165 -13.93 26.94 -13.04
C PHE A 165 -14.00 25.84 -11.97
N VAL A 166 -15.19 25.56 -11.45
CA VAL A 166 -15.40 24.50 -10.46
C VAL A 166 -15.15 23.14 -11.10
N ALA A 167 -15.68 22.92 -12.31
CA ALA A 167 -15.46 21.70 -13.07
C ALA A 167 -13.96 21.47 -13.36
N GLU A 168 -13.21 22.50 -13.72
CA GLU A 168 -11.76 22.43 -13.94
C GLU A 168 -11.01 22.02 -12.66
N ARG A 169 -11.33 22.63 -11.52
CA ARG A 169 -10.70 22.29 -10.22
C ARG A 169 -11.00 20.85 -9.79
N LEU A 170 -12.23 20.38 -9.98
CA LEU A 170 -12.61 18.99 -9.70
C LEU A 170 -11.86 18.00 -10.59
N GLN A 171 -11.70 18.31 -11.88
CA GLN A 171 -10.90 17.48 -12.79
C GLN A 171 -9.44 17.41 -12.36
N LEU A 172 -8.85 18.53 -11.93
CA LEU A 172 -7.50 18.55 -11.38
C LEU A 172 -7.38 17.70 -10.12
N LEU A 173 -8.36 17.81 -9.21
CA LEU A 173 -8.38 17.03 -7.96
C LEU A 173 -8.47 15.53 -8.24
N HIS A 174 -9.31 15.10 -9.18
CA HIS A 174 -9.39 13.69 -9.56
C HIS A 174 -8.11 13.20 -10.25
N GLY A 175 -7.46 14.05 -11.05
CA GLY A 175 -6.14 13.75 -11.61
C GLY A 175 -5.07 13.55 -10.53
N GLN A 176 -5.10 14.36 -9.46
CA GLN A 176 -4.22 14.19 -8.30
C GLN A 176 -4.54 12.89 -7.55
N GLU A 177 -5.81 12.59 -7.31
CA GLU A 177 -6.25 11.35 -6.65
C GLU A 177 -5.69 10.11 -7.38
N LEU A 178 -5.84 10.07 -8.71
CA LEU A 178 -5.31 8.97 -9.52
C LEU A 178 -3.78 8.87 -9.43
N ALA A 179 -3.09 10.01 -9.43
CA ALA A 179 -1.64 10.05 -9.27
C ALA A 179 -1.21 9.49 -7.90
N VAL A 180 -1.86 9.91 -6.81
CA VAL A 180 -1.61 9.39 -5.45
C VAL A 180 -1.88 7.89 -5.37
N ARG A 181 -3.00 7.41 -5.91
CA ARG A 181 -3.34 5.98 -5.95
C ARG A 181 -2.31 5.18 -6.74
N SER A 182 -1.85 5.69 -7.89
CA SER A 182 -0.83 5.02 -8.70
C SER A 182 0.53 4.98 -7.98
N TYR A 183 0.88 6.04 -7.26
CA TYR A 183 2.10 6.13 -6.47
C TYR A 183 2.07 5.14 -5.31
N PHE A 184 0.97 5.10 -4.56
CA PHE A 184 0.74 4.10 -3.52
C PHE A 184 0.85 2.68 -4.05
N GLY A 185 0.17 2.36 -5.16
CA GLY A 185 0.23 1.03 -5.77
C GLY A 185 1.67 0.62 -6.14
N GLN A 186 2.47 1.54 -6.67
CA GLN A 186 3.88 1.28 -6.94
C GLN A 186 4.71 1.08 -5.66
N ALA A 187 4.47 1.87 -4.61
CA ALA A 187 5.15 1.75 -3.33
C ALA A 187 4.82 0.40 -2.65
N ALA A 188 3.52 0.05 -2.60
CA ALA A 188 3.03 -1.22 -2.08
C ALA A 188 3.64 -2.41 -2.83
N GLN A 189 3.72 -2.31 -4.16
CA GLN A 189 4.34 -3.35 -5.00
C GLN A 189 5.82 -3.54 -4.67
N ARG A 190 6.59 -2.45 -4.51
CA ARG A 190 8.01 -2.53 -4.12
C ARG A 190 8.19 -3.17 -2.74
N ALA A 191 7.36 -2.77 -1.77
CA ALA A 191 7.40 -3.33 -0.43
C ALA A 191 7.06 -4.83 -0.43
N ALA A 192 6.07 -5.24 -1.23
CA ALA A 192 5.71 -6.65 -1.41
C ALA A 192 6.84 -7.47 -2.04
N GLN A 193 7.47 -6.93 -3.09
CA GLN A 193 8.63 -7.56 -3.74
C GLN A 193 9.82 -7.71 -2.80
N PHE A 194 10.10 -6.71 -1.95
CA PHE A 194 11.17 -6.79 -0.96
C PHE A 194 10.90 -7.89 0.08
N ARG A 195 9.68 -7.97 0.62
CA ARG A 195 9.30 -9.04 1.57
C ARG A 195 9.34 -10.43 0.95
N TYR A 196 8.93 -10.54 -0.30
CA TYR A 196 9.04 -11.76 -1.08
C TYR A 196 10.51 -12.19 -1.25
N LEU A 197 11.40 -11.25 -1.55
CA LEU A 197 12.84 -11.48 -1.64
C LEU A 197 13.44 -11.89 -0.29
N GLU A 198 13.06 -11.25 0.82
CA GLU A 198 13.46 -11.67 2.17
C GLU A 198 13.13 -13.15 2.41
N GLY A 199 11.89 -13.54 2.10
CA GLY A 199 11.44 -14.92 2.20
C GLY A 199 12.26 -15.87 1.35
N MET A 200 12.60 -15.45 0.13
CA MET A 200 13.41 -16.23 -0.79
C MET A 200 14.83 -16.46 -0.29
N VAL A 201 15.49 -15.43 0.22
CA VAL A 201 16.84 -15.57 0.80
C VAL A 201 16.80 -16.52 1.99
N LEU A 202 15.81 -16.39 2.87
CA LEU A 202 15.64 -17.31 4.00
C LEU A 202 15.37 -18.75 3.54
N GLY A 203 14.51 -18.95 2.55
CA GLY A 203 14.24 -20.26 1.97
C GLY A 203 15.47 -20.88 1.34
N PHE A 204 16.25 -20.10 0.59
CA PHE A 204 17.51 -20.52 -0.02
C PHE A 204 18.54 -20.97 1.03
N LEU A 205 18.72 -20.20 2.09
CA LEU A 205 19.62 -20.55 3.20
C LEU A 205 19.14 -21.83 3.90
N THR A 206 17.83 -21.96 4.12
CA THR A 206 17.24 -23.15 4.75
C THR A 206 17.46 -24.40 3.91
N VAL A 207 17.19 -24.35 2.60
CA VAL A 207 17.40 -25.47 1.68
C VAL A 207 18.88 -25.84 1.61
N SER A 208 19.77 -24.84 1.54
CA SER A 208 21.21 -25.05 1.50
C SER A 208 21.72 -25.71 2.79
N ALA A 209 21.25 -25.26 3.96
CA ALA A 209 21.59 -25.84 5.24
C ALA A 209 21.08 -27.28 5.39
N VAL A 210 19.81 -27.53 5.04
CA VAL A 210 19.22 -28.87 5.09
C VAL A 210 19.94 -29.82 4.14
N SER A 211 20.21 -29.38 2.90
CA SER A 211 20.98 -30.19 1.94
C SER A 211 22.38 -30.51 2.47
N GLY A 212 23.07 -29.53 3.05
CA GLY A 212 24.39 -29.74 3.66
C GLY A 212 24.35 -30.75 4.81
N LEU A 213 23.34 -30.66 5.69
CA LEU A 213 23.15 -31.59 6.81
C LEU A 213 22.85 -33.02 6.34
N ILE A 214 21.95 -33.18 5.37
CA ILE A 214 21.61 -34.50 4.81
C ILE A 214 22.84 -35.15 4.19
N THR A 215 23.59 -34.39 3.40
CA THR A 215 24.83 -34.85 2.77
C THR A 215 25.88 -35.22 3.81
N ALA A 216 26.12 -34.38 4.82
CA ALA A 216 27.08 -34.64 5.88
C ALA A 216 26.72 -35.90 6.69
N ALA A 217 25.43 -36.09 7.00
CA ALA A 217 24.94 -37.30 7.66
C ALA A 217 25.15 -38.56 6.78
N GLY A 218 24.92 -38.45 5.47
CA GLY A 218 25.16 -39.54 4.51
C GLY A 218 26.63 -39.98 4.45
N VAL A 219 27.56 -39.01 4.47
CA VAL A 219 29.01 -39.29 4.56
C VAL A 219 29.37 -39.92 5.90
N LEU A 220 28.87 -39.38 7.01
CA LEU A 220 29.14 -39.90 8.36
C LEU A 220 28.65 -41.34 8.53
N LEU A 221 27.52 -41.69 7.90
CA LEU A 221 26.95 -43.03 7.90
C LEU A 221 27.54 -43.97 6.83
N SER A 222 28.58 -43.55 6.10
CA SER A 222 29.22 -44.30 5.02
C SER A 222 28.25 -44.75 3.89
N GLN A 223 27.14 -44.04 3.71
CA GLN A 223 26.15 -44.32 2.66
C GLN A 223 26.49 -43.62 1.34
N ILE A 224 27.31 -42.56 1.40
CA ILE A 224 27.65 -41.70 0.26
C ILE A 224 29.15 -41.40 0.31
N ASP A 225 29.83 -41.52 -0.84
CA ASP A 225 31.22 -41.08 -1.00
C ASP A 225 31.35 -39.55 -0.89
N ASP A 226 32.43 -39.05 -0.29
CA ASP A 226 32.66 -37.63 -0.01
C ASP A 226 32.60 -36.74 -1.28
N THR A 227 33.12 -37.24 -2.40
CA THR A 227 33.07 -36.57 -3.72
C THR A 227 31.64 -36.48 -4.27
N SER A 228 30.83 -37.53 -4.09
CA SER A 228 29.43 -37.57 -4.54
C SER A 228 28.54 -36.69 -3.65
N ALA A 229 28.85 -36.67 -2.36
CA ALA A 229 28.21 -35.84 -1.35
C ALA A 229 28.36 -34.34 -1.64
N SER A 230 29.60 -33.88 -1.80
CA SER A 230 29.91 -32.48 -2.16
C SER A 230 29.28 -32.06 -3.50
N THR A 231 29.30 -32.96 -4.49
CA THR A 231 28.65 -32.71 -5.79
C THR A 231 27.13 -32.58 -5.66
N LEU A 232 26.48 -33.45 -4.88
CA LEU A 232 25.03 -33.38 -4.63
C LEU A 232 24.64 -32.07 -3.94
N ALA A 233 25.32 -31.73 -2.84
CA ALA A 233 25.06 -30.49 -2.10
C ALA A 233 25.27 -29.25 -2.97
N GLY A 234 26.38 -29.22 -3.74
CA GLY A 234 26.65 -28.16 -4.70
C GLY A 234 25.56 -28.04 -5.77
N THR A 235 25.04 -29.16 -6.28
CA THR A 235 24.00 -29.18 -7.32
C THR A 235 22.68 -28.60 -6.81
N VAL A 236 22.26 -29.00 -5.61
CA VAL A 236 21.05 -28.48 -4.95
C VAL A 236 21.20 -26.99 -4.63
N PHE A 237 22.36 -26.59 -4.11
CA PHE A 237 22.69 -25.18 -3.88
C PHE A 237 22.61 -24.37 -5.19
N SER A 238 23.19 -24.87 -6.26
CA SER A 238 23.17 -24.21 -7.57
C SER A 238 21.74 -24.07 -8.12
N GLY A 239 20.88 -25.08 -7.91
CA GLY A 239 19.45 -25.00 -8.22
C GLY A 239 18.70 -23.96 -7.40
N GLY A 240 18.95 -23.87 -6.10
CA GLY A 240 18.41 -22.79 -5.27
C GLY A 240 18.87 -21.41 -5.76
N LEU A 241 20.14 -21.29 -6.17
CA LEU A 241 20.73 -20.05 -6.68
C LEU A 241 20.13 -19.65 -8.04
N GLY A 242 19.89 -20.61 -8.93
CA GLY A 242 19.20 -20.39 -10.20
C GLY A 242 17.79 -19.84 -10.01
N ALA A 243 17.05 -20.36 -9.04
CA ALA A 243 15.72 -19.86 -8.68
C ALA A 243 15.77 -18.41 -8.14
N LEU A 244 16.76 -18.09 -7.31
CA LEU A 244 16.97 -16.73 -6.78
C LEU A 244 17.29 -15.73 -7.92
N VAL A 245 18.22 -16.07 -8.81
CA VAL A 245 18.58 -15.23 -9.97
C VAL A 245 17.38 -15.03 -10.91
N SER A 246 16.57 -16.08 -11.12
CA SER A 246 15.34 -16.00 -11.91
C SER A 246 14.37 -14.94 -11.37
N VAL A 247 14.21 -14.86 -10.05
CA VAL A 247 13.33 -13.88 -9.41
C VAL A 247 13.91 -12.48 -9.43
N LEU A 248 15.21 -12.32 -9.15
CA LEU A 248 15.89 -11.03 -9.23
C LEU A 248 15.75 -10.43 -10.63
N SER A 249 15.92 -11.24 -11.68
CA SER A 249 15.70 -10.81 -13.07
C SER A 249 14.26 -10.31 -13.30
N ARG A 250 13.24 -10.97 -12.72
CA ARG A 250 11.84 -10.54 -12.84
C ARG A 250 11.56 -9.24 -12.08
N MET A 251 12.16 -9.07 -10.90
CA MET A 251 12.05 -7.83 -10.14
C MET A 251 12.66 -6.65 -10.91
N THR A 252 13.84 -6.85 -11.52
CA THR A 252 14.49 -5.83 -12.36
C THR A 252 13.65 -5.47 -13.58
N ASN A 253 13.02 -6.45 -14.22
CA ASN A 253 12.18 -6.23 -15.40
C ASN A 253 10.76 -5.74 -15.07
N ARG A 254 10.40 -5.56 -13.78
CA ARG A 254 9.04 -5.21 -13.31
C ARG A 254 7.95 -6.22 -13.71
N ASP A 255 8.33 -7.45 -14.05
CA ASP A 255 7.43 -8.56 -14.41
C ASP A 255 6.86 -9.30 -13.18
N LEU A 256 7.30 -8.94 -11.98
CA LEU A 256 6.82 -9.54 -10.74
C LEU A 256 5.70 -8.69 -10.15
N VAL A 257 4.46 -9.04 -10.49
CA VAL A 257 3.25 -8.52 -9.83
C VAL A 257 2.92 -9.45 -8.65
N LEU A 258 2.70 -8.87 -7.49
CA LEU A 258 2.38 -9.57 -6.25
C LEU A 258 1.13 -8.92 -5.68
N ASP A 259 0.33 -9.72 -4.98
CA ASP A 259 -0.75 -9.14 -4.21
C ASP A 259 -0.15 -8.47 -2.97
N ALA A 260 -0.01 -7.14 -3.01
CA ALA A 260 0.55 -6.36 -1.89
C ALA A 260 -0.33 -6.42 -0.64
N ARG A 261 -1.60 -6.79 -0.78
CA ARG A 261 -2.52 -7.03 0.33
C ARG A 261 -2.34 -8.40 0.97
N ALA A 262 -1.61 -9.32 0.32
CA ALA A 262 -1.23 -10.56 0.96
C ALA A 262 -0.36 -10.23 2.19
N GLY A 263 -0.80 -10.72 3.36
CA GLY A 263 -0.13 -10.41 4.62
C GLY A 263 1.38 -10.67 4.56
N ARG A 264 2.15 -9.86 5.28
CA ARG A 264 3.64 -9.84 5.22
C ARG A 264 4.26 -11.24 5.36
N GLN A 265 3.70 -12.08 6.22
CA GLN A 265 4.16 -13.45 6.44
C GLN A 265 3.88 -14.37 5.25
N MET A 266 2.72 -14.22 4.61
CA MET A 266 2.35 -15.01 3.44
C MET A 266 3.32 -14.75 2.27
N LEU A 267 3.66 -13.48 2.00
CA LEU A 267 4.63 -13.13 0.96
C LEU A 267 6.01 -13.74 1.22
N ARG A 268 6.48 -13.74 2.47
CA ARG A 268 7.75 -14.38 2.85
C ARG A 268 7.70 -15.90 2.65
N VAL A 269 6.64 -16.54 3.12
CA VAL A 269 6.46 -18.00 2.96
C VAL A 269 6.43 -18.37 1.48
N LEU A 270 5.67 -17.62 0.66
CA LEU A 270 5.59 -17.84 -0.78
C LEU A 270 6.95 -17.67 -1.47
N GLY A 271 7.75 -16.68 -1.03
CA GLY A 271 9.13 -16.51 -1.50
C GLY A 271 10.05 -17.67 -1.12
N ALA A 272 9.92 -18.18 0.11
CA ALA A 272 10.77 -19.24 0.64
C ALA A 272 10.59 -20.59 -0.08
N PHE A 273 9.39 -20.87 -0.61
CA PHE A 273 9.13 -22.11 -1.34
C PHE A 273 9.87 -22.20 -2.68
N ARG A 274 10.19 -21.07 -3.32
CA ARG A 274 10.81 -21.08 -4.65
C ARG A 274 12.19 -21.75 -4.69
N PRO A 275 13.15 -21.38 -3.81
CA PRO A 275 14.43 -22.07 -3.75
C PRO A 275 14.30 -23.56 -3.43
N ALA A 276 13.29 -23.97 -2.65
CA ALA A 276 13.02 -25.37 -2.36
C ALA A 276 12.60 -26.14 -3.62
N ILE A 277 11.74 -25.54 -4.45
CA ILE A 277 11.37 -26.11 -5.76
C ILE A 277 12.59 -26.20 -6.67
N GLY A 278 13.38 -25.13 -6.78
CA GLY A 278 14.59 -25.11 -7.61
C GLY A 278 15.63 -26.14 -7.18
N GLY A 279 15.88 -26.26 -5.88
CA GLY A 279 16.76 -27.29 -5.31
C GLY A 279 16.23 -28.71 -5.53
N SER A 280 14.91 -28.92 -5.44
CA SER A 280 14.28 -30.22 -5.68
C SER A 280 14.40 -30.67 -7.14
N PHE A 281 14.23 -29.75 -8.10
CA PHE A 281 14.46 -30.06 -9.51
C PHE A 281 15.93 -30.36 -9.81
N ALA A 282 16.85 -29.61 -9.21
CA ALA A 282 18.28 -29.90 -9.33
C ALA A 282 18.65 -31.28 -8.74
N PHE A 283 18.07 -31.63 -7.59
CA PHE A 283 18.20 -32.97 -6.99
C PHE A 283 17.67 -34.08 -7.92
N ALA A 284 16.46 -33.90 -8.47
CA ALA A 284 15.87 -34.88 -9.38
C ALA A 284 16.73 -35.07 -10.64
N LEU A 285 17.25 -33.98 -11.19
CA LEU A 285 18.14 -34.02 -12.35
C LEU A 285 19.46 -34.73 -12.04
N PHE A 286 20.05 -34.48 -10.87
CA PHE A 286 21.21 -35.21 -10.38
C PHE A 286 20.92 -36.72 -10.29
N ALA A 287 19.79 -37.11 -9.69
CA ALA A 287 19.42 -38.52 -9.55
C ALA A 287 19.22 -39.21 -10.90
N LEU A 288 18.57 -38.54 -11.87
CA LEU A 288 18.39 -39.07 -13.23
C LEU A 288 19.72 -39.28 -13.97
N LEU A 289 20.66 -38.36 -13.81
CA LEU A 289 22.01 -38.48 -14.38
C LEU A 289 22.76 -39.66 -13.75
N GLN A 290 22.70 -39.81 -12.43
CA GLN A 290 23.34 -40.93 -11.73
C GLN A 290 22.70 -42.28 -12.05
N ALA A 291 21.39 -42.31 -12.30
CA ALA A 291 20.69 -43.50 -12.78
C ALA A 291 21.02 -43.87 -14.24
N GLY A 292 21.78 -43.03 -14.96
CA GLY A 292 22.08 -43.23 -16.37
C GLY A 292 20.87 -43.02 -17.29
N ALA A 293 19.79 -42.41 -16.80
CA ALA A 293 18.57 -42.16 -17.58
C ALA A 293 18.78 -41.11 -18.69
N LEU A 294 19.84 -40.29 -18.57
CA LEU A 294 20.22 -39.25 -19.54
C LEU A 294 21.64 -39.53 -20.09
N PRO A 295 21.84 -40.59 -20.88
CA PRO A 295 23.17 -41.08 -21.24
C PRO A 295 23.96 -40.14 -22.16
N PHE A 296 23.28 -39.19 -22.81
CA PHE A 296 23.84 -38.21 -23.75
C PHE A 296 24.41 -36.96 -23.05
N ILE A 297 24.13 -36.75 -21.76
CA ILE A 297 24.65 -35.64 -20.98
C ILE A 297 25.86 -36.14 -20.20
N ARG A 298 27.08 -35.83 -20.67
CA ARG A 298 28.33 -36.22 -20.02
C ARG A 298 29.34 -35.10 -20.06
N SER A 299 30.20 -35.05 -19.05
CA SER A 299 31.31 -34.10 -19.02
C SER A 299 32.33 -34.42 -20.10
N ALA A 300 32.96 -33.37 -20.63
CA ALA A 300 34.05 -33.53 -21.57
C ALA A 300 35.20 -34.34 -20.93
N PRO A 301 35.95 -35.12 -21.72
CA PRO A 301 37.11 -35.86 -21.20
C PRO A 301 38.11 -34.90 -20.52
N GLY A 302 38.47 -35.20 -19.27
CA GLY A 302 39.39 -34.38 -18.47
C GLY A 302 38.77 -33.19 -17.74
N ALA A 303 37.47 -32.92 -17.91
CA ALA A 303 36.75 -31.93 -17.13
C ALA A 303 36.19 -32.53 -15.83
N ASP A 304 36.20 -31.76 -14.75
CA ASP A 304 35.56 -32.14 -13.48
C ASP A 304 34.03 -32.24 -13.67
N PRO A 305 33.42 -33.41 -13.42
CA PRO A 305 31.97 -33.59 -13.52
C PRO A 305 31.15 -32.65 -12.64
N MET A 306 31.71 -32.15 -11.53
CA MET A 306 31.03 -31.23 -10.63
C MET A 306 30.50 -30.01 -11.37
N TYR A 307 31.27 -29.40 -12.27
CA TYR A 307 30.84 -28.21 -13.00
C TYR A 307 29.61 -28.45 -13.90
N LEU A 308 29.50 -29.65 -14.48
CA LEU A 308 28.33 -30.04 -15.26
C LEU A 308 27.09 -30.11 -14.35
N TYR A 309 27.20 -30.77 -13.20
CA TYR A 309 26.08 -30.86 -12.26
C TYR A 309 25.68 -29.49 -11.68
N LEU A 310 26.65 -28.64 -11.33
CA LEU A 310 26.39 -27.28 -10.88
C LEU A 310 25.66 -26.45 -11.95
N GLY A 311 26.12 -26.52 -13.21
CA GLY A 311 25.49 -25.80 -14.32
C GLY A 311 24.07 -26.31 -14.61
N LEU A 312 23.87 -27.62 -14.62
CA LEU A 312 22.56 -28.24 -14.81
C LEU A 312 21.61 -27.94 -13.65
N GLY A 313 22.11 -27.97 -12.41
CA GLY A 313 21.36 -27.57 -11.22
C GLY A 313 20.88 -26.14 -11.34
N PHE A 314 21.77 -25.20 -11.67
CA PHE A 314 21.43 -23.81 -11.91
C PHE A 314 20.34 -23.64 -12.96
N ILE A 315 20.50 -24.27 -14.12
CA ILE A 315 19.53 -24.21 -15.23
C ILE A 315 18.19 -24.78 -14.77
N ALA A 316 18.18 -25.92 -14.07
CA ALA A 316 16.97 -26.53 -13.55
C ALA A 316 16.22 -25.58 -12.61
N GLY A 317 16.92 -24.96 -11.66
CA GLY A 317 16.35 -23.97 -10.75
C GLY A 317 15.88 -22.69 -11.44
N PHE A 318 16.61 -22.22 -12.46
CA PHE A 318 16.24 -21.06 -13.26
C PHE A 318 15.00 -21.33 -14.14
N SER A 319 14.83 -22.58 -14.59
CA SER A 319 13.81 -23.01 -15.56
C SER A 319 12.37 -23.05 -15.04
N GLU A 320 12.13 -22.86 -13.73
CA GLU A 320 10.77 -22.70 -13.16
C GLU A 320 9.94 -21.69 -13.98
N ARG A 321 10.58 -20.59 -14.40
CA ARG A 321 9.99 -19.57 -15.29
C ARG A 321 9.80 -20.07 -16.72
N TRP A 322 10.80 -20.70 -17.33
CA TRP A 322 10.69 -21.18 -18.71
C TRP A 322 9.57 -22.20 -18.86
N ALA A 323 9.40 -23.10 -17.90
CA ALA A 323 8.31 -24.06 -17.90
C ALA A 323 6.92 -23.38 -17.78
N GLN A 324 6.77 -22.40 -16.88
CA GLN A 324 5.52 -21.65 -16.70
C GLN A 324 5.21 -20.71 -17.88
N ASP A 325 6.21 -20.01 -18.42
CA ASP A 325 6.08 -19.10 -19.57
C ASP A 325 5.79 -19.89 -20.86
N MET A 326 6.39 -21.08 -21.05
CA MET A 326 6.02 -21.95 -22.18
C MET A 326 4.59 -22.48 -22.06
N LEU A 327 4.19 -22.99 -20.89
CA LEU A 327 2.83 -23.50 -20.67
C LEU A 327 1.75 -22.43 -20.84
N SER A 328 2.02 -21.19 -20.39
CA SER A 328 1.08 -20.06 -20.55
C SER A 328 0.97 -19.59 -21.99
N ARG A 329 2.08 -19.51 -22.74
CA ARG A 329 2.08 -19.20 -24.18
C ARG A 329 1.36 -20.27 -25.00
N THR A 330 1.57 -21.54 -24.67
CA THR A 330 0.84 -22.65 -25.29
C THR A 330 -0.66 -22.59 -24.95
N ARG A 331 -1.05 -22.14 -23.75
CA ARG A 331 -2.46 -21.93 -23.41
C ARG A 331 -3.09 -20.76 -24.18
N SER A 332 -2.36 -19.67 -24.45
CA SER A 332 -2.85 -18.58 -25.30
C SER A 332 -2.91 -18.95 -26.79
N GLU A 333 -2.01 -19.80 -27.27
CA GLU A 333 -2.02 -20.28 -28.67
C GLU A 333 -3.08 -21.37 -28.90
N ILE A 334 -3.35 -22.22 -27.90
CA ILE A 334 -4.42 -23.24 -27.96
C ILE A 334 -5.81 -22.63 -27.65
N GLY A 335 -5.86 -21.46 -27.01
CA GLY A 335 -7.08 -20.74 -26.66
C GLY A 335 -7.76 -19.94 -27.78
N ILE A 336 -7.22 -19.94 -29.01
CA ILE A 336 -7.85 -19.30 -30.18
C ILE A 336 -8.07 -20.35 -31.27
N SER A 337 -9.03 -21.24 -31.04
CA SER A 337 -9.60 -22.16 -32.05
C SER A 337 -11.01 -22.60 -31.64
N GLY A 338 -11.81 -21.68 -31.08
CA GLY A 338 -13.10 -22.01 -30.48
C GLY A 338 -14.07 -20.85 -30.36
N GLU A 339 -14.05 -19.89 -31.29
CA GLU A 339 -15.20 -19.00 -31.52
C GLU A 339 -15.62 -19.17 -32.98
N GLY A 340 -16.72 -19.88 -33.17
CA GLY A 340 -17.43 -19.93 -34.45
C GLY A 340 -17.97 -18.55 -34.79
N GLU A 341 -17.76 -18.17 -36.04
CA GLU A 341 -18.19 -16.91 -36.64
C GLU A 341 -19.72 -16.62 -36.50
N PRO A 342 -20.10 -15.33 -36.59
CA PRO A 342 -21.47 -14.88 -36.54
C PRO A 342 -22.19 -15.14 -37.87
N SER A 343 -23.27 -15.94 -37.85
CA SER A 343 -24.17 -16.06 -39.00
C SER A 343 -25.30 -15.04 -38.89
N ALA A 344 -25.28 -14.08 -39.81
CA ALA A 344 -26.36 -13.16 -40.08
C ALA A 344 -27.49 -13.83 -40.89
N THR A 345 -28.72 -13.71 -40.41
CA THR A 345 -30.00 -13.81 -41.13
C THR A 345 -31.06 -13.25 -40.18
N GLY A 346 -31.90 -12.26 -40.45
CA GLY A 346 -32.27 -11.51 -41.63
C GLY A 346 -33.74 -11.08 -41.41
N VAL A 347 -34.03 -9.79 -41.31
CA VAL A 347 -35.39 -9.25 -41.50
C VAL A 347 -35.30 -7.91 -42.25
N VAL A 348 -36.24 -7.75 -43.16
CA VAL A 348 -36.30 -6.92 -44.37
C VAL A 348 -36.98 -5.56 -44.14
N ARG A 349 -36.76 -4.64 -45.11
CA ARG A 349 -37.56 -3.44 -45.53
C ARG A 349 -37.24 -2.12 -44.80
N GLU A 350 -37.12 -0.96 -45.45
CA GLU A 350 -37.65 -0.52 -46.76
C GLU A 350 -36.88 0.72 -47.28
N LYS A 351 -36.65 0.78 -48.60
CA LYS A 351 -36.17 1.98 -49.31
C LYS A 351 -37.34 2.94 -49.51
N HIS A 352 -37.16 4.21 -49.16
CA HIS A 352 -37.90 5.30 -49.81
C HIS A 352 -36.95 6.43 -50.20
N SER A 353 -36.71 6.51 -51.50
CA SER A 353 -36.15 7.67 -52.17
C SER A 353 -37.29 8.65 -52.48
N SER A 354 -37.16 9.90 -52.08
CA SER A 354 -37.82 11.00 -52.78
C SER A 354 -36.82 12.13 -53.03
N ASN A 355 -36.50 12.29 -54.31
CA ASN A 355 -35.90 13.47 -54.93
C ASN A 355 -36.75 14.72 -54.71
N LEU A 356 -36.12 15.89 -54.81
CA LEU A 356 -36.51 17.07 -55.62
C LEU A 356 -35.48 18.17 -55.28
N GLN A 357 -34.48 18.35 -56.15
CA GLN A 357 -34.36 19.35 -57.22
C GLN A 357 -33.69 20.64 -56.77
#